data_AF-A0A7S3B264-F1
#
_entry.id   AF-A0A7S3B264-F1
#
_cell.length_a   1.000
_cell.length_b   1.000
_cell.length_c   1.000
_cell.angle_alpha   90.00
_cell.angle_beta   90.00
_cell.angle_gamma   90.00
#
_symmetry.space_group_name_H-M   'P 1'
#
loop_
_entity.id
_entity.type
_entity.pdbx_description
1 polymer ?
#
loop_
_entity_poly.entity_id
_entity_poly.type
_entity_poly.pdbx_seq_one_letter_code
_entity_poly.pdbx_strand_id
1 'polypeptide(L)'
;RLQRDMEEGGRGGKQQVEPLTFDFVILDEAAAMLEPDAIGCLLHGAKAVLLVGDHQQLPPFSKWRDAETQRYTVSMMARLATKQTKEDKLAICRAIPKP
;
A
#
# COMPACT_ATOMS: atom_id res chain seq x y z
N ARG A 1 13.02 -10.39 11.53
CA ARG A 1 13.45 -9.27 12.42
C ARG A 1 12.24 -8.44 12.83
N LEU A 2 11.42 -7.96 11.89
CA LEU A 2 10.20 -7.17 12.19
C LEU A 2 9.16 -7.84 13.12
N GLN A 3 8.93 -9.15 13.01
CA GLN A 3 7.99 -9.85 13.91
C GLN A 3 8.50 -10.06 15.35
N ARG A 4 9.82 -9.95 15.58
CA ARG A 4 10.40 -10.22 16.90
C ARG A 4 10.23 -9.06 17.87
N ASP A 5 10.08 -7.84 17.35
CA ASP A 5 10.01 -6.63 18.16
C ASP A 5 8.57 -6.36 18.68
N MET A 6 7.55 -7.07 18.18
CA MET A 6 6.16 -6.94 18.65
C MET A 6 5.81 -7.85 19.84
N GLU A 7 6.57 -8.91 20.11
CA GLU A 7 6.21 -9.91 21.13
C GLU A 7 6.91 -9.71 22.50
N GLU A 8 7.95 -8.88 22.60
CA GLU A 8 8.68 -8.66 23.86
C GLU A 8 8.10 -7.49 24.69
N GLY A 9 6.82 -7.58 25.03
CA GLY A 9 6.15 -6.67 25.98
C GLY A 9 6.40 -6.99 27.46
N GLY A 10 7.59 -7.51 27.80
CA GLY A 10 7.94 -8.01 29.13
C GLY A 10 8.83 -7.06 29.92
N ARG A 11 8.22 -6.22 30.77
CA ARG A 11 8.81 -5.53 31.95
C ARG A 11 10.11 -4.73 31.73
N GLY A 12 9.97 -3.40 31.72
CA GLY A 12 11.01 -2.49 32.23
C GLY A 12 11.52 -1.46 31.21
N GLY A 13 11.29 -0.18 31.50
CA GLY A 13 11.80 0.96 30.74
C GLY A 13 10.91 1.37 29.57
N LYS A 14 10.40 2.61 29.57
CA LYS A 14 9.88 3.24 28.36
C LYS A 14 11.06 3.55 27.45
N GLN A 15 11.59 2.53 26.76
CA GLN A 15 12.48 2.76 25.64
C GLN A 15 11.61 3.43 24.58
N GLN A 16 11.75 4.74 24.37
CA GLN A 16 11.15 5.40 23.22
C GLN A 16 11.83 4.80 21.99
N VAL A 17 11.16 3.85 21.36
CA VAL A 17 11.56 3.33 20.07
C VAL A 17 11.10 4.37 19.06
N GLU A 18 12.05 5.02 18.40
CA GLU A 18 11.74 5.91 17.30
C GLU A 18 10.92 5.14 16.25
N PRO A 19 9.80 5.71 15.77
CA PRO A 19 8.98 5.03 14.79
C PRO A 19 9.78 4.75 13.52
N LEU A 20 9.64 3.53 12.98
CA LEU A 20 10.27 3.18 11.72
C LEU A 20 9.77 4.12 10.61
N THR A 21 10.70 4.58 9.78
CA THR A 21 10.41 5.38 8.60
C THR A 21 10.88 4.67 7.35
N PHE A 22 10.14 4.85 6.25
CA PHE A 22 10.43 4.23 4.97
C PHE A 22 10.40 5.30 3.88
N ASP A 23 11.54 5.61 3.26
CA ASP A 23 11.57 6.56 2.14
C ASP A 23 10.85 5.99 0.90
N PHE A 24 10.98 4.68 0.69
CA PHE A 24 10.43 3.96 -0.46
C PHE A 24 9.55 2.81 0.02
N VAL A 25 8.31 2.76 -0.49
CA VAL A 25 7.35 1.71 -0.17
C VAL A 25 6.97 0.99 -1.46
N ILE A 26 7.14 -0.34 -1.49
CA ILE A 26 6.71 -1.20 -2.59
C ILE A 26 5.58 -2.07 -2.03
N LEU A 27 4.40 -1.95 -2.63
CA LEU A 27 3.24 -2.75 -2.26
C LEU A 27 2.96 -3.73 -3.40
N ASP A 28 3.20 -5.01 -3.12
CA ASP A 28 2.83 -6.10 -4.01
C ASP A 28 1.35 -6.46 -3.82
N GLU A 29 0.70 -6.98 -4.86
CA GLU A 29 -0.74 -7.26 -4.89
C GLU A 29 -1.62 -6.07 -4.45
N ALA A 30 -1.17 -4.84 -4.74
CA ALA A 30 -1.83 -3.60 -4.35
C ALA A 30 -3.24 -3.44 -4.94
N ALA A 31 -3.56 -4.18 -6.01
CA ALA A 31 -4.90 -4.25 -6.57
C ALA A 31 -5.90 -4.91 -5.61
N ALA A 32 -5.46 -5.89 -4.81
CA ALA A 32 -6.28 -6.66 -3.87
C ALA A 32 -6.24 -6.11 -2.43
N MET A 33 -5.54 -5.00 -2.19
CA MET A 33 -5.42 -4.39 -0.87
C MET A 33 -6.46 -3.28 -0.63
N LEU A 34 -7.04 -3.26 0.57
CA LEU A 34 -7.91 -2.14 0.96
C LEU A 34 -7.07 -0.87 1.09
N GLU A 35 -7.62 0.26 0.68
CA GLU A 35 -6.89 1.53 0.76
C GLU A 35 -6.37 1.88 2.17
N PRO A 36 -7.13 1.66 3.27
CA PRO A 36 -6.61 1.92 4.61
C PRO A 36 -5.35 1.13 4.95
N ASP A 37 -5.26 -0.12 4.49
CA ASP A 37 -4.09 -0.97 4.73
C ASP A 37 -2.86 -0.40 4.01
N ALA A 38 -3.06 0.08 2.79
CA ALA A 38 -2.02 0.70 1.99
C ALA A 38 -1.55 2.04 2.59
N ILE A 39 -2.48 2.86 3.11
CA ILE A 39 -2.17 4.15 3.74
C ILE A 39 -1.32 3.95 5.00
N GLY A 40 -1.58 2.90 5.78
CA GLY A 40 -0.81 2.59 6.99
C GLY A 40 0.69 2.60 6.74
N CYS A 41 1.15 1.98 5.65
CA CYS A 41 2.56 1.97 5.26
C CYS A 41 3.08 3.36 4.83
N LEU A 42 2.24 4.17 4.18
CA LEU A 42 2.64 5.48 3.67
C LEU A 42 2.84 6.52 4.78
N LEU A 43 2.10 6.39 5.88
CA LEU A 43 2.20 7.29 7.03
C LEU A 43 3.56 7.21 7.76
N HIS A 44 4.37 6.19 7.47
CA HIS A 44 5.74 6.04 7.97
C HIS A 44 6.77 6.86 7.16
N GLY A 45 6.38 8.03 6.64
CA GLY A 45 7.31 8.94 5.96
C GLY A 45 7.65 8.55 4.51
N ALA A 46 6.75 7.84 3.82
CA ALA A 46 6.94 7.47 2.42
C ALA A 46 7.11 8.69 1.51
N LYS A 47 8.25 8.76 0.81
CA LYS A 47 8.54 9.78 -0.21
C LYS A 47 8.16 9.31 -1.61
N ALA A 48 8.27 8.00 -1.86
CA ALA A 48 7.86 7.37 -3.10
C ALA A 48 7.17 6.03 -2.83
N VAL A 49 6.14 5.74 -3.64
CA VAL A 49 5.40 4.48 -3.57
C VAL A 49 5.34 3.82 -4.93
N LEU A 50 5.60 2.52 -4.98
CA LEU A 50 5.37 1.66 -6.13
C LEU A 50 4.22 0.71 -5.79
N LEU A 51 3.12 0.80 -6.55
CA LEU A 51 1.96 -0.07 -6.42
C LEU A 51 2.01 -1.10 -7.56
N VAL A 52 2.21 -2.36 -7.22
CA VAL A 52 2.26 -3.48 -8.17
C VAL A 52 1.04 -4.34 -7.98
N GLY A 53 0.41 -4.77 -9.07
CA GLY A 53 -0.73 -5.66 -9.03
C GLY A 53 -1.53 -5.63 -10.33
N ASP A 54 -2.61 -6.39 -10.36
CA ASP A 54 -3.51 -6.45 -11.51
C ASP A 54 -4.96 -6.16 -11.10
N HIS A 55 -5.46 -5.02 -11.56
CA HIS A 55 -6.85 -4.59 -11.34
C HIS A 55 -7.92 -5.48 -12.00
N GLN A 56 -7.55 -6.42 -12.88
CA GLN A 56 -8.46 -7.41 -13.47
C GLN A 56 -8.50 -8.72 -12.69
N GLN A 57 -7.64 -8.88 -11.67
CA GLN A 57 -7.65 -10.03 -10.76
C GLN A 57 -8.57 -9.76 -9.55
N LEU A 58 -8.32 -10.41 -8.42
CA LEU A 58 -9.18 -10.35 -7.25
C LEU A 58 -9.22 -8.93 -6.64
N PRO A 59 -10.42 -8.35 -6.40
CA PRO A 59 -10.53 -7.09 -5.70
C PRO A 59 -10.28 -7.26 -4.20
N PRO A 60 -10.07 -6.15 -3.47
CA PRO A 60 -10.02 -6.14 -2.01
C PRO A 60 -11.27 -6.74 -1.38
N PHE A 61 -11.07 -7.55 -0.35
CA PHE A 61 -12.14 -8.23 0.36
C PHE A 61 -12.48 -7.55 1.69
N SER A 62 -13.77 -7.42 1.98
CA SER A 62 -14.27 -7.00 3.30
C SER A 62 -15.44 -7.87 3.71
N LYS A 63 -15.53 -8.18 5.01
CA LYS A 63 -16.67 -8.90 5.59
C LYS A 63 -17.91 -8.00 5.77
N TRP A 64 -17.77 -6.69 5.58
CA TRP A 64 -18.86 -5.75 5.79
C TRP A 64 -19.82 -5.75 4.59
N ARG A 65 -21.11 -5.98 4.86
CA ARG A 65 -22.16 -6.17 3.85
C ARG A 65 -22.26 -5.02 2.83
N ASP A 66 -22.06 -3.79 3.29
CA ASP A 66 -22.21 -2.59 2.46
C ASP A 66 -20.86 -2.08 1.91
N ALA A 67 -19.77 -2.85 2.07
CA ALA A 67 -18.44 -2.41 1.65
C ALA A 67 -18.38 -2.09 0.15
N GLU A 68 -18.97 -2.94 -0.69
CA GLU A 68 -18.96 -2.73 -2.14
C GLU A 68 -19.81 -1.53 -2.55
N THR A 69 -21.01 -1.37 -1.98
CA THR A 69 -21.92 -0.25 -2.29
C THR A 69 -21.34 1.09 -1.84
N GLN A 70 -20.57 1.09 -0.75
CA GLN A 70 -19.82 2.26 -0.26
C GLN A 70 -18.44 2.42 -0.93
N ARG A 71 -18.12 1.58 -1.94
CA ARG A 71 -16.86 1.63 -2.70
C ARG A 71 -15.61 1.40 -1.84
N TYR A 72 -15.76 0.77 -0.68
CA TYR A 72 -14.69 0.43 0.24
C TYR A 72 -13.75 -0.64 -0.34
N THR A 73 -14.27 -1.51 -1.21
CA THR A 73 -13.51 -2.53 -1.93
C THR A 73 -12.82 -2.00 -3.20
N VAL A 74 -12.70 -0.68 -3.36
CA VAL A 74 -11.90 -0.10 -4.45
C VAL A 74 -10.50 0.20 -3.92
N SER A 75 -9.49 -0.52 -4.44
CA SER A 75 -8.09 -0.30 -4.04
C SER A 75 -7.58 1.07 -4.46
N MET A 76 -6.55 1.55 -3.74
CA MET A 76 -5.85 2.79 -4.10
C MET A 76 -5.25 2.71 -5.50
N MET A 77 -4.69 1.56 -5.88
CA MET A 77 -4.15 1.33 -7.23
C MET A 77 -5.22 1.54 -8.31
N ALA A 78 -6.38 0.90 -8.18
CA ALA A 78 -7.47 1.05 -9.14
C ALA A 78 -7.98 2.50 -9.21
N ARG A 79 -8.04 3.19 -8.07
CA ARG A 79 -8.48 4.60 -8.03
C ARG A 79 -7.49 5.55 -8.67
N LEU A 80 -6.19 5.32 -8.52
CA LEU A 80 -5.15 6.14 -9.17
C LEU A 80 -5.08 5.83 -10.67
N ALA A 81 -5.18 4.56 -11.06
CA ALA A 81 -5.16 4.15 -12.47
C ALA A 81 -6.34 4.73 -13.29
N THR A 82 -7.49 4.94 -12.66
CA THR A 82 -8.67 5.56 -13.29
C THR A 82 -8.58 7.09 -13.36
N LYS A 83 -7.81 7.73 -12.48
CA LYS A 83 -7.56 9.18 -12.49
C LYS A 83 -6.37 9.60 -13.36
N GLN A 84 -5.53 8.65 -13.77
CA GLN A 84 -4.38 8.92 -14.63
C GLN A 84 -4.80 9.41 -16.02
N THR A 85 -4.14 10.46 -16.48
CA THR A 85 -4.23 10.93 -17.86
C THR A 85 -3.48 9.96 -18.78
N LYS A 86 -3.73 10.01 -20.11
CA LYS A 86 -3.04 9.11 -21.06
C LYS A 86 -1.50 9.24 -21.01
N GLU A 87 -0.98 10.37 -20.55
CA GLU A 87 0.44 10.68 -20.44
C GLU A 87 1.11 9.92 -19.27
N ASP A 88 0.43 9.78 -18.14
CA ASP A 88 0.92 9.07 -16.95
C ASP A 88 1.11 7.56 -17.23
N LYS A 89 0.20 6.98 -18.01
CA LYS A 89 0.26 5.57 -18.44
C LYS A 89 1.49 5.28 -19.31
N LEU A 90 1.98 6.28 -20.05
CA LEU A 90 3.13 6.14 -20.94
C LEU A 90 4.48 6.35 -20.22
N ALA A 91 4.49 7.10 -19.11
CA ALA A 91 5.70 7.42 -18.36
C ALA A 91 6.31 6.20 -17.64
N ILE A 92 5.47 5.31 -17.08
CA ILE A 92 5.94 4.11 -16.36
C ILE A 92 6.69 3.15 -17.30
N CYS A 93 6.21 2.96 -18.54
CA CYS A 93 6.86 2.08 -19.50
C CYS A 93 8.22 2.60 -20.02
N ARG A 94 8.51 3.90 -19.87
CA ARG A 94 9.79 4.50 -20.29
C ARG A 94 10.85 4.52 -19.18
N ALA A 95 10.42 4.44 -17.91
CA ALA A 95 11.33 4.45 -16.77
C ALA A 95 11.98 3.08 -16.49
N ILE A 96 11.47 2.00 -17.09
CA ILE A 96 12.11 0.68 -17.04
C ILE A 96 13.13 0.61 -18.18
N PRO A 97 14.45 0.61 -17.91
CA PRO A 97 15.44 0.40 -18.95
C PRO A 97 15.21 -0.98 -19.56
N LYS A 98 15.05 -1.02 -20.89
CA LYS A 98 14.99 -2.29 -21.63
C LYS A 98 16.37 -2.94 -21.64
N PRO A 99 16.46 -4.28 -21.59
CA PRO A 99 17.73 -5.00 -21.68
C PRO A 99 18.45 -4.74 -23.00
#